data_AF-A0A2V5TA18-F1
#
_entry.id   AF-A0A2V5TA18-F1
#
_cell.length_a   1.000
_cell.length_b   1.000
_cell.length_c   1.000
_cell.angle_alpha   90.00
_cell.angle_beta   90.00
_cell.angle_gamma   90.00
#
_symmetry.space_group_name_H-M   'P 1'
#
loop_
_entity.id
_entity.type
_entity.pdbx_description
1 polymer ?
#
loop_
_entity_poly.entity_id
_entity_poly.type
_entity_poly.pdbx_seq_one_letter_code
_entity_poly.pdbx_strand_id
1 'polypeptide(L)'
;MNEAVFTTIAFTGFTVAFFHAAIPTHWLPFVLTARAQRWNHPKALAITALAGSGHVFFTAVLGLLLTLFGFALHERIGNWFPLIAGGALLLFGLFYLYRQMIGKVHGHSRAIGENPQVHAAHHSPDDDHAKTSHPASMHIAEPRPVSDRIAITSLFALLTFSPCESFVPFYVYGIRYGWMGFALLTAILSVATVAGMVVFTWLTLAGMRRINLGLLEKYELGLMGVLLGAVGVLIILFEK
;
A
#
# COMPACT_ATOMS: atom_id res chain seq x y z
N MET A 1 -5.87 28.16 -21.49
CA MET A 1 -6.73 27.02 -21.09
C MET A 1 -5.93 25.83 -20.56
N ASN A 2 -4.73 25.55 -21.07
CA ASN A 2 -3.94 24.39 -20.63
C ASN A 2 -3.38 24.48 -19.19
N GLU A 3 -2.94 25.66 -18.75
CA GLU A 3 -2.31 25.78 -17.41
C GLU A 3 -3.26 25.41 -16.27
N ALA A 4 -4.48 25.96 -16.24
CA ALA A 4 -5.44 25.67 -15.18
C ALA A 4 -5.73 24.16 -15.06
N VAL A 5 -5.88 23.47 -16.20
CA VAL A 5 -6.09 22.01 -16.24
C VAL A 5 -4.87 21.26 -15.70
N PHE A 6 -3.66 21.61 -16.13
CA PHE A 6 -2.44 20.99 -15.62
C PHE A 6 -2.22 21.26 -14.13
N THR A 7 -2.52 22.45 -13.63
CA THR A 7 -2.45 22.78 -12.21
C THR A 7 -3.45 21.95 -11.40
N THR A 8 -4.70 21.81 -11.87
CA THR A 8 -5.69 20.96 -11.21
C THR A 8 -5.26 19.50 -11.20
N ILE A 9 -4.77 18.96 -12.32
CA ILE A 9 -4.25 17.59 -12.40
C ILE A 9 -3.05 17.41 -11.46
N ALA A 10 -2.14 18.37 -11.44
CA ALA A 10 -0.96 18.32 -10.59
C ALA A 10 -1.32 18.32 -9.11
N PHE A 11 -2.19 19.22 -8.69
CA PHE A 11 -2.62 19.33 -7.30
C PHE A 11 -3.42 18.12 -6.84
N THR A 12 -4.40 17.68 -7.65
CA THR A 12 -5.24 16.52 -7.31
C THR A 12 -4.41 15.22 -7.33
N GLY A 13 -3.60 15.01 -8.37
CA GLY A 13 -2.71 13.87 -8.48
C GLY A 13 -1.69 13.81 -7.33
N PHE A 14 -1.08 14.95 -6.96
CA PHE A 14 -0.16 15.01 -5.84
C PHE A 14 -0.86 14.65 -4.52
N THR A 15 -2.03 15.24 -4.28
CA THR A 15 -2.79 15.00 -3.04
C THR A 15 -3.15 13.52 -2.92
N VAL A 16 -3.71 12.92 -3.97
CA VAL A 16 -4.08 11.50 -3.98
C VAL A 16 -2.85 10.62 -3.78
N ALA A 17 -1.76 10.84 -4.52
CA ALA A 17 -0.54 10.05 -4.42
C ALA A 17 0.12 10.17 -3.03
N PHE A 18 0.25 11.40 -2.50
CA PHE A 18 0.88 11.66 -1.22
C PHE A 18 0.10 11.03 -0.06
N PHE A 19 -1.22 11.22 -0.01
CA PHE A 19 -2.04 10.67 1.06
C PHE A 19 -2.25 9.16 0.93
N HIS A 20 -2.21 8.59 -0.28
CA HIS A 20 -2.13 7.14 -0.47
C HIS A 20 -0.82 6.58 0.10
N ALA A 21 0.31 7.22 -0.21
CA ALA A 21 1.61 6.83 0.34
C ALA A 21 1.75 7.10 1.85
N ALA A 22 0.92 7.97 2.42
CA ALA A 22 0.87 8.23 3.86
C ALA A 22 0.27 7.06 4.65
N ILE A 23 -0.37 6.10 3.99
CA ILE A 23 -0.99 4.96 4.64
C ILE A 23 0.11 4.06 5.25
N PRO A 24 -0.03 3.64 6.52
CA PRO A 24 1.03 2.93 7.24
C PRO A 24 1.57 1.69 6.52
N THR A 25 0.75 1.00 5.73
CA THR A 25 1.14 -0.18 4.95
C THR A 25 2.34 0.05 4.03
N HIS A 26 2.54 1.27 3.55
CA HIS A 26 3.61 1.57 2.58
C HIS A 26 4.96 1.84 3.25
N TRP A 27 4.98 2.42 4.45
CA TRP A 27 6.22 2.91 5.08
C TRP A 27 6.48 2.30 6.46
N LEU A 28 5.46 1.85 7.19
CA LEU A 28 5.60 1.29 8.53
C LEU A 28 6.43 -0.01 8.56
N PRO A 29 6.29 -0.95 7.61
CA PRO A 29 7.13 -2.14 7.58
C PRO A 29 8.64 -1.80 7.56
N PHE A 30 9.04 -0.75 6.86
CA PHE A 30 10.44 -0.30 6.82
C PHE A 30 10.92 0.20 8.19
N VAL A 31 10.07 0.94 8.92
CA VAL A 31 10.38 1.41 10.28
C VAL A 31 10.52 0.22 11.24
N LEU A 32 9.59 -0.73 11.18
CA LEU A 32 9.60 -1.92 12.04
C LEU A 32 10.81 -2.79 11.77
N THR A 33 11.13 -3.05 10.50
CA THR A 33 12.32 -3.80 10.10
C THR A 33 13.61 -3.07 10.47
N ALA A 34 13.69 -1.75 10.27
CA ALA A 34 14.85 -0.96 10.66
C ALA A 34 15.13 -1.04 12.17
N ARG A 35 14.08 -1.01 13.01
CA ARG A 35 14.22 -1.20 14.46
C ARG A 35 14.63 -2.61 14.83
N ALA A 36 14.02 -3.63 14.21
CA ALA A 36 14.35 -5.04 14.46
C ALA A 36 15.79 -5.40 14.06
N GLN A 37 16.23 -4.90 12.90
CA GLN A 37 17.57 -5.12 12.34
C GLN A 37 18.60 -4.08 12.82
N ARG A 38 18.20 -3.14 13.70
CA ARG A 38 19.04 -2.04 14.23
C ARG A 38 19.74 -1.21 13.14
N TRP A 39 19.03 -0.90 12.07
CA TRP A 39 19.54 -0.02 11.02
C TRP A 39 19.63 1.43 11.51
N ASN A 40 20.65 2.16 11.04
CA ASN A 40 20.69 3.61 11.20
C ASN A 40 19.62 4.30 10.32
N HIS A 41 19.25 5.53 10.69
CA HIS A 41 18.20 6.27 9.97
C HIS A 41 18.50 6.44 8.46
N PRO A 42 19.72 6.84 8.04
CA PRO A 42 20.01 7.00 6.61
C PRO A 42 19.80 5.72 5.79
N LYS A 43 20.21 4.56 6.32
CA LYS A 43 20.00 3.27 5.68
C LYS A 43 18.51 2.96 5.50
N ALA A 44 17.71 3.15 6.56
CA ALA A 44 16.27 2.93 6.50
C ALA A 44 15.61 3.82 5.44
N LEU A 45 15.91 5.12 5.45
CA LEU A 45 15.35 6.07 4.49
C LEU A 45 15.78 5.78 3.05
N ALA A 46 17.04 5.38 2.82
CA ALA A 46 17.53 5.01 1.50
C ALA A 46 16.81 3.77 0.95
N ILE A 47 16.61 2.75 1.79
CA ILE A 47 15.89 1.53 1.40
C ILE A 47 14.42 1.84 1.12
N THR A 48 13.77 2.65 1.95
CA THR A 48 12.40 3.13 1.72
C THR A 48 12.28 3.89 0.41
N ALA A 49 13.18 4.83 0.13
CA ALA A 49 13.18 5.61 -1.11
C ALA A 49 13.39 4.74 -2.35
N LEU A 50 14.30 3.76 -2.26
CA LEU A 50 14.54 2.80 -3.35
C LEU A 50 13.30 1.94 -3.62
N ALA A 51 12.68 1.40 -2.58
CA ALA A 51 11.46 0.61 -2.72
C ALA A 51 10.28 1.46 -3.25
N GLY A 52 10.10 2.67 -2.73
CA GLY A 52 9.09 3.62 -3.22
C GLY A 52 9.30 3.97 -4.70
N SER A 53 10.54 4.14 -5.14
CA SER A 53 10.87 4.38 -6.55
C SER A 53 10.54 3.16 -7.42
N GLY A 54 10.86 1.95 -6.96
CA GLY A 54 10.52 0.70 -7.64
C GLY A 54 9.00 0.54 -7.79
N HIS A 55 8.26 0.80 -6.72
CA HIS A 55 6.80 0.78 -6.69
C HIS A 55 6.16 1.79 -7.67
N VAL A 56 6.67 3.01 -7.73
CA VAL A 56 6.23 4.02 -8.71
C VAL A 56 6.54 3.55 -10.13
N PHE A 57 7.74 3.02 -10.38
CA PHE A 57 8.12 2.50 -11.68
C PHE A 57 7.19 1.38 -12.14
N PHE A 58 6.94 0.39 -11.28
CA PHE A 58 6.04 -0.72 -11.60
C PHE A 58 4.60 -0.23 -11.87
N THR A 59 4.12 0.71 -11.05
CA THR A 59 2.80 1.33 -11.25
C THR A 59 2.73 2.09 -12.58
N ALA A 60 3.76 2.86 -12.94
CA ALA A 60 3.82 3.58 -14.21
C ALA A 60 3.84 2.63 -15.41
N VAL A 61 4.62 1.54 -15.34
CA VAL A 61 4.64 0.49 -16.38
C VAL A 61 3.25 -0.15 -16.51
N LEU A 62 2.61 -0.52 -15.41
CA LEU A 62 1.27 -1.10 -15.44
C LEU A 62 0.24 -0.11 -16.01
N GLY A 63 0.31 1.16 -15.60
CA GLY A 63 -0.53 2.23 -16.14
C GLY A 63 -0.33 2.42 -17.65
N LEU A 64 0.91 2.41 -18.13
CA LEU A 64 1.23 2.48 -19.56
C LEU A 64 0.64 1.28 -20.32
N LEU A 65 0.87 0.05 -19.82
CA LEU A 65 0.35 -1.17 -20.44
C LEU A 65 -1.18 -1.17 -20.52
N LEU A 66 -1.86 -0.81 -19.42
CA LEU A 66 -3.32 -0.70 -19.36
C LEU A 66 -3.85 0.36 -20.33
N THR A 67 -3.13 1.47 -20.47
CA THR A 67 -3.53 2.54 -21.37
C THR A 67 -3.38 2.13 -22.84
N LEU A 68 -2.26 1.51 -23.20
CA LEU A 68 -2.03 0.97 -24.55
C LEU A 68 -3.05 -0.13 -24.90
N PHE A 69 -3.31 -1.03 -23.94
CA PHE A 69 -4.34 -2.05 -24.09
C PHE A 69 -5.74 -1.44 -24.22
N GLY A 70 -6.05 -0.41 -23.42
CA GLY A 70 -7.30 0.32 -23.47
C GLY A 70 -7.57 0.96 -24.83
N PHE A 71 -6.57 1.57 -25.45
CA PHE A 71 -6.69 2.11 -26.81
C PHE A 71 -6.97 1.01 -27.85
N ALA A 72 -6.20 -0.08 -27.83
CA ALA A 72 -6.41 -1.21 -28.74
C ALA A 72 -7.79 -1.87 -28.56
N LEU A 73 -8.31 -1.86 -27.33
CA LEU A 73 -9.61 -2.43 -27.00
C LEU A 73 -10.77 -1.49 -27.36
N HIS A 74 -10.62 -0.18 -27.14
CA HIS A 74 -11.62 0.82 -27.49
C HIS A 74 -11.94 0.81 -28.99
N GLU A 75 -10.92 0.64 -29.85
CA GLU A 75 -11.12 0.50 -31.30
C GLU A 75 -12.04 -0.68 -31.69
N ARG A 76 -12.14 -1.72 -30.84
CA ARG A 76 -12.96 -2.91 -31.11
C ARG A 76 -14.30 -2.92 -30.40
N ILE A 77 -14.37 -2.41 -29.16
CA ILE A 77 -15.58 -2.51 -28.32
C ILE A 77 -16.37 -1.18 -28.25
N GLY A 78 -15.80 -0.07 -28.73
CA GLY A 78 -16.47 1.23 -28.81
C GLY A 78 -17.10 1.66 -27.49
N ASN A 79 -18.39 1.97 -27.52
CA ASN A 79 -19.13 2.57 -26.40
C ASN A 79 -19.37 1.62 -25.21
N TRP A 80 -19.09 0.32 -25.34
CA TRP A 80 -19.18 -0.61 -24.20
C TRP A 80 -17.96 -0.52 -23.28
N PHE A 81 -16.84 0.01 -23.76
CA PHE A 81 -15.60 0.07 -23.00
C PHE A 81 -15.72 0.87 -21.69
N PRO A 82 -16.28 2.10 -21.66
CA PRO A 82 -16.45 2.85 -20.42
C PRO A 82 -17.37 2.13 -19.42
N LEU A 83 -18.41 1.45 -19.90
CA LEU A 83 -19.34 0.69 -19.07
C LEU A 83 -18.65 -0.50 -18.39
N ILE A 84 -17.81 -1.24 -19.13
CA ILE A 84 -17.04 -2.37 -18.60
C ILE A 84 -15.98 -1.88 -17.61
N ALA A 85 -15.22 -0.85 -17.96
CA ALA A 85 -14.15 -0.30 -17.12
C ALA A 85 -14.71 0.29 -15.82
N GLY A 86 -15.75 1.14 -15.91
CA GLY A 86 -16.42 1.72 -14.77
C GLY A 86 -17.13 0.66 -13.91
N GLY A 87 -17.75 -0.33 -14.54
CA GLY A 87 -18.37 -1.46 -13.84
C GLY A 87 -17.37 -2.32 -13.06
N ALA A 88 -16.21 -2.61 -13.64
CA ALA A 88 -15.12 -3.31 -12.96
C ALA A 88 -14.60 -2.52 -11.75
N LEU A 89 -14.34 -1.23 -11.90
CA LEU A 89 -13.92 -0.36 -10.80
C LEU A 89 -14.96 -0.30 -9.68
N LEU A 90 -16.25 -0.18 -10.03
CA LEU A 90 -17.34 -0.20 -9.06
C LEU A 90 -17.37 -1.52 -8.28
N LEU A 91 -17.21 -2.66 -8.97
CA LEU A 91 -17.18 -3.98 -8.37
C LEU A 91 -15.99 -4.15 -7.41
N PHE A 92 -14.80 -3.71 -7.80
CA PHE A 92 -13.63 -3.69 -6.91
C PHE A 92 -13.84 -2.77 -5.71
N GLY A 93 -14.42 -1.58 -5.91
CA GLY A 93 -14.76 -0.66 -4.83
C GLY A 93 -15.70 -1.28 -3.81
N LEU A 94 -16.78 -1.91 -4.26
CA LEU A 94 -17.72 -2.64 -3.42
C LEU A 94 -17.06 -3.82 -2.70
N PHE A 95 -16.16 -4.55 -3.36
CA PHE A 95 -15.41 -5.63 -2.75
C PHE A 95 -14.52 -5.15 -1.60
N TYR A 96 -13.82 -4.03 -1.77
CA TYR A 96 -13.01 -3.45 -0.70
C TYR A 96 -13.86 -2.94 0.47
N LEU A 97 -15.01 -2.30 0.20
CA LEU A 97 -15.99 -1.91 1.23
C LEU A 97 -16.55 -3.12 1.98
N TYR A 98 -16.86 -4.20 1.27
CA TYR A 98 -17.31 -5.45 1.87
C TYR A 98 -16.23 -6.06 2.78
N ARG A 99 -14.97 -6.13 2.31
CA ARG A 99 -13.84 -6.61 3.12
C ARG A 99 -13.61 -5.75 4.36
N GLN A 100 -13.74 -4.43 4.23
CA GLN A 100 -13.70 -3.48 5.33
C GLN A 100 -14.79 -3.77 6.38
N MET A 101 -16.03 -4.05 5.95
CA MET A 101 -17.16 -4.30 6.84
C MET A 101 -17.07 -5.64 7.60
N ILE A 102 -16.47 -6.67 7.01
CA ILE A 102 -16.34 -8.00 7.66
C ILE A 102 -15.24 -8.03 8.72
N GLY A 103 -14.41 -6.99 8.84
CA GLY A 103 -13.41 -6.88 9.91
C GLY A 103 -12.28 -7.92 9.88
N LYS A 104 -12.19 -8.75 8.82
CA LYS A 104 -11.11 -9.75 8.61
C LYS A 104 -9.76 -9.13 8.22
N VAL A 105 -9.54 -7.86 8.57
CA VAL A 105 -8.44 -7.03 8.08
C VAL A 105 -7.48 -6.71 9.23
N HIS A 106 -7.17 -7.72 10.04
CA HIS A 106 -5.90 -7.71 10.76
C HIS A 106 -5.05 -8.78 10.10
N GLY A 107 -4.62 -8.44 8.87
CA GLY A 107 -3.60 -9.19 8.15
C GLY A 107 -2.24 -8.97 8.81
N HIS A 108 -2.07 -9.45 10.03
CA HIS A 108 -0.77 -10.01 10.36
C HIS A 108 -0.55 -11.08 9.30
N SER A 109 0.40 -10.88 8.40
CA SER A 109 0.92 -11.93 7.56
C SER A 109 1.33 -13.06 8.50
N ARG A 110 0.42 -13.99 8.75
CA ARG A 110 0.74 -15.27 9.37
C ARG A 110 1.65 -15.92 8.34
N ALA A 111 2.93 -15.95 8.66
CA ALA A 111 3.84 -16.86 8.00
C ALA A 111 3.15 -18.24 8.00
N ILE A 112 3.21 -18.92 6.86
CA ILE A 112 2.71 -20.29 6.72
C ILE A 112 3.37 -21.13 7.83
N GLY A 113 2.63 -21.47 8.88
CA GLY A 113 3.11 -22.34 9.97
C GLY A 113 2.77 -21.93 11.42
N GLU A 114 2.23 -20.74 11.71
CA GLU A 114 1.91 -20.38 13.11
C GLU A 114 0.52 -20.85 13.57
N ASN A 115 0.51 -21.79 14.54
CA ASN A 115 -0.68 -22.31 15.19
C ASN A 115 -1.16 -21.33 16.30
N PRO A 116 -2.47 -21.14 16.53
CA PRO A 116 -2.98 -20.09 17.40
C PRO A 116 -3.15 -20.61 18.83
N GLN A 117 -2.45 -20.00 19.80
CA GLN A 117 -2.85 -19.81 21.20
C GLN A 117 -1.59 -19.52 22.03
N VAL A 118 -1.45 -18.31 22.57
CA VAL A 118 -1.25 -18.06 24.02
C VAL A 118 -1.55 -16.57 24.26
N HIS A 119 -2.79 -16.25 24.62
CA HIS A 119 -3.06 -15.00 25.34
C HIS A 119 -2.95 -15.30 26.84
N ALA A 120 -2.12 -14.49 27.51
CA ALA A 120 -2.27 -13.97 28.86
C ALA A 120 -2.67 -14.94 29.99
N ALA A 121 -1.73 -15.21 30.90
CA ALA A 121 -2.04 -15.30 32.32
C ALA A 121 -0.91 -14.67 33.13
N HIS A 122 -1.27 -13.55 33.79
CA HIS A 122 -0.48 -12.86 34.80
C HIS A 122 -0.15 -13.79 35.97
N HIS A 123 1.07 -13.69 36.49
CA HIS A 123 1.48 -14.34 37.73
C HIS A 123 0.68 -13.84 38.94
N SER A 124 0.34 -14.76 39.84
CA SER A 124 0.29 -14.53 41.28
C SER A 124 0.96 -15.73 41.95
N PRO A 125 1.89 -15.53 42.89
CA PRO A 125 2.56 -16.62 43.59
C PRO A 125 1.78 -16.98 44.85
N ASP A 126 1.38 -18.25 45.00
CA ASP A 126 1.43 -18.96 46.28
C ASP A 126 1.06 -20.45 46.12
N ASP A 127 1.65 -21.21 47.04
CA ASP A 127 1.37 -22.57 47.48
C ASP A 127 2.01 -23.78 46.78
N ASP A 128 2.77 -24.48 47.64
CA ASP A 128 3.31 -25.82 47.58
C ASP A 128 2.41 -26.85 46.88
N HIS A 129 2.99 -27.71 46.05
CA HIS A 129 2.95 -29.17 46.24
C HIS A 129 3.79 -29.92 45.20
N ALA A 130 4.44 -30.96 45.69
CA ALA A 130 5.31 -31.86 44.95
C ALA A 130 4.57 -32.73 43.93
N LYS A 131 5.26 -32.97 42.81
CA LYS A 131 5.48 -34.26 42.10
C LYS A 131 5.28 -34.17 40.58
N THR A 132 6.13 -34.97 39.93
CA THR A 132 6.04 -35.56 38.58
C THR A 132 6.52 -34.79 37.35
N SER A 133 7.36 -35.52 36.60
CA SER A 133 7.73 -35.38 35.19
C SER A 133 8.33 -34.05 34.77
N HIS A 134 9.65 -34.07 34.52
CA HIS A 134 10.27 -33.13 33.59
C HIS A 134 9.50 -33.19 32.27
N PRO A 135 8.75 -32.14 31.86
CA PRO A 135 8.40 -32.04 30.46
C PRO A 135 9.73 -31.77 29.76
N ALA A 136 10.03 -32.55 28.72
CA ALA A 136 11.10 -32.25 27.80
C ALA A 136 10.98 -30.76 27.47
N SER A 137 12.01 -29.97 27.82
CA SER A 137 12.08 -28.58 27.45
C SER A 137 12.02 -28.53 25.94
N MET A 138 10.83 -28.28 25.39
CA MET A 138 10.66 -27.96 24.00
C MET A 138 11.50 -26.70 23.81
N HIS A 139 12.65 -26.89 23.16
CA HIS A 139 13.50 -25.78 22.77
C HIS A 139 12.62 -24.95 21.84
N ILE A 140 12.03 -23.87 22.37
CA ILE A 140 11.43 -22.83 21.54
C ILE A 140 12.59 -22.42 20.65
N ALA A 141 12.53 -22.81 19.39
CA ALA A 141 13.54 -22.44 18.43
C ALA A 141 13.56 -20.92 18.41
N GLU A 142 14.62 -20.33 18.97
CA GLU A 142 14.91 -18.91 18.85
C GLU A 142 14.67 -18.54 17.38
N PRO A 143 13.77 -17.58 17.08
CA PRO A 143 13.51 -17.19 15.71
C PRO A 143 14.85 -16.84 15.06
N ARG A 144 15.23 -17.60 14.02
CA ARG A 144 16.55 -17.45 13.39
C ARG A 144 16.76 -15.99 13.01
N PRO A 145 17.94 -15.41 13.28
CA PRO A 145 18.22 -14.03 12.89
C PRO A 145 18.07 -13.91 11.37
N VAL A 146 17.05 -13.17 10.94
CA VAL A 146 16.79 -12.92 9.51
C VAL A 146 17.90 -12.02 9.00
N SER A 147 18.60 -12.43 7.93
CA SER A 147 19.64 -11.61 7.33
C SER A 147 19.07 -10.31 6.77
N ASP A 148 19.81 -9.21 6.91
CA ASP A 148 19.54 -7.92 6.29
C ASP A 148 19.15 -8.04 4.81
N ARG A 149 19.84 -8.91 4.06
CA ARG A 149 19.56 -9.10 2.63
C ARG A 149 18.14 -9.60 2.40
N ILE A 150 17.72 -10.61 3.17
CA ILE A 150 16.39 -11.20 3.06
C ILE A 150 15.33 -10.17 3.45
N ALA A 151 15.56 -9.41 4.53
CA ALA A 151 14.65 -8.37 4.97
C ALA A 151 14.47 -7.27 3.90
N ILE A 152 15.57 -6.79 3.33
CA ILE A 152 15.56 -5.76 2.27
C ILE A 152 14.87 -6.28 1.01
N THR A 153 15.22 -7.49 0.54
CA THR A 153 14.64 -8.05 -0.69
C THR A 153 13.15 -8.30 -0.53
N SER A 154 12.71 -8.78 0.63
CA SER A 154 11.28 -9.01 0.90
C SER A 154 10.50 -7.71 0.95
N LEU A 155 11.00 -6.69 1.66
CA LEU A 155 10.37 -5.36 1.70
C LEU A 155 10.28 -4.73 0.31
N PHE A 156 11.39 -4.77 -0.43
CA PHE A 156 11.45 -4.22 -1.77
C PHE A 156 10.46 -4.94 -2.70
N ALA A 157 10.44 -6.27 -2.69
CA ALA A 157 9.54 -7.05 -3.54
C ALA A 157 8.06 -6.82 -3.20
N LEU A 158 7.71 -6.89 -1.91
CA LEU A 158 6.33 -6.69 -1.44
C LEU A 158 5.78 -5.32 -1.85
N LEU A 159 6.57 -4.26 -1.66
CA LEU A 159 6.13 -2.91 -1.99
C LEU A 159 6.17 -2.66 -3.51
N THR A 160 7.24 -3.05 -4.19
CA THR A 160 7.44 -2.79 -5.62
C THR A 160 6.35 -3.43 -6.46
N PHE A 161 5.97 -4.68 -6.14
CA PHE A 161 4.97 -5.43 -6.88
C PHE A 161 3.54 -5.25 -6.35
N SER A 162 3.32 -4.31 -5.42
CA SER A 162 1.98 -3.89 -4.99
C SER A 162 1.62 -2.59 -5.74
N PRO A 163 1.00 -2.64 -6.93
CA PRO A 163 0.74 -1.43 -7.72
C PRO A 163 -0.31 -0.52 -7.06
N CYS A 164 -0.19 0.80 -7.27
CA CYS A 164 -1.26 1.74 -6.90
C CYS A 164 -2.43 1.63 -7.89
N GLU A 165 -3.37 0.72 -7.63
CA GLU A 165 -4.63 0.60 -8.38
C GLU A 165 -5.44 1.91 -8.40
N SER A 166 -5.36 2.71 -7.34
CA SER A 166 -6.03 4.00 -7.21
C SER A 166 -5.53 5.06 -8.19
N PHE A 167 -4.31 4.93 -8.70
CA PHE A 167 -3.69 5.91 -9.61
C PHE A 167 -3.83 5.54 -11.09
N VAL A 168 -4.21 4.29 -11.39
CA VAL A 168 -4.42 3.82 -12.77
C VAL A 168 -5.44 4.66 -13.55
N PRO A 169 -6.61 5.05 -12.99
CA PRO A 169 -7.57 5.89 -13.71
C PRO A 169 -7.00 7.25 -14.10
N PHE A 170 -6.07 7.80 -13.30
CA PHE A 170 -5.40 9.06 -13.61
C PHE A 170 -4.48 8.93 -14.83
N TYR A 171 -3.79 7.80 -15.00
CA TYR A 171 -2.98 7.54 -16.21
C TYR A 171 -3.83 7.46 -17.47
N VAL A 172 -4.95 6.76 -17.41
CA VAL A 172 -5.90 6.65 -18.53
C VAL A 172 -6.48 8.01 -18.90
N TYR A 173 -6.79 8.85 -17.92
CA TYR A 173 -7.24 10.23 -18.17
C TYR A 173 -6.10 11.11 -18.72
N GLY A 174 -4.91 11.00 -18.14
CA GLY A 174 -3.75 11.84 -18.45
C GLY A 174 -3.21 11.67 -19.85
N ILE A 175 -3.34 10.48 -20.44
CA ILE A 175 -2.88 10.26 -21.82
C ILE A 175 -3.72 11.00 -22.87
N ARG A 176 -4.92 11.47 -22.52
CA ARG A 176 -5.71 12.40 -23.37
C ARG A 176 -4.93 13.70 -23.66
N TYR A 177 -3.98 14.04 -22.79
CA TYR A 177 -3.05 15.17 -22.96
C TYR A 177 -1.70 14.73 -23.57
N GLY A 178 -1.63 13.53 -24.15
CA GLY A 178 -0.46 12.95 -24.79
C GLY A 178 0.62 12.47 -23.81
N TRP A 179 1.81 12.20 -24.35
CA TRP A 179 2.98 11.73 -23.58
C TRP A 179 3.40 12.68 -22.47
N MET A 180 3.16 13.98 -22.64
CA MET A 180 3.45 14.99 -21.62
C MET A 180 2.56 14.83 -20.38
N GLY A 181 1.27 14.52 -20.57
CA GLY A 181 0.35 14.27 -19.46
C GLY A 181 0.75 13.02 -18.67
N PHE A 182 1.12 11.95 -19.36
CA PHE A 182 1.65 10.73 -18.74
C PHE A 182 2.94 11.03 -17.94
N ALA A 183 3.92 11.69 -18.55
CA ALA A 183 5.19 12.02 -17.92
C ALA A 183 5.00 12.92 -16.69
N LEU A 184 4.12 13.93 -16.78
CA LEU A 184 3.78 14.81 -15.67
C LEU A 184 3.16 14.02 -14.50
N LEU A 185 2.17 13.16 -14.78
CA LEU A 185 1.54 12.32 -13.75
C LEU A 185 2.53 11.35 -13.11
N THR A 186 3.43 10.74 -13.89
CA THR A 186 4.49 9.88 -13.34
C THR A 186 5.45 10.67 -12.46
N ALA A 187 5.82 11.89 -12.86
CA ALA A 187 6.67 12.75 -12.04
C ALA A 187 5.99 13.13 -10.72
N ILE A 188 4.70 13.50 -10.77
CA ILE A 188 3.90 13.82 -9.59
C ILE A 188 3.80 12.60 -8.68
N LEU A 189 3.45 11.43 -9.22
CA LEU A 189 3.38 10.17 -8.48
C LEU A 189 4.73 9.85 -7.83
N SER A 190 5.82 9.99 -8.57
CA SER A 190 7.17 9.73 -8.08
C SER A 190 7.52 10.63 -6.90
N VAL A 191 7.39 11.95 -7.06
CA VAL A 191 7.72 12.92 -6.02
C VAL A 191 6.82 12.72 -4.80
N ALA A 192 5.50 12.63 -5.00
CA ALA A 192 4.54 12.52 -3.91
C ALA A 192 4.72 11.22 -3.12
N THR A 193 4.87 10.07 -3.79
CA THR A 193 5.00 8.78 -3.13
C THR A 193 6.33 8.65 -2.41
N VAL A 194 7.45 8.97 -3.07
CA VAL A 194 8.77 8.87 -2.44
C VAL A 194 8.88 9.86 -1.28
N ALA A 195 8.44 11.11 -1.46
CA ALA A 195 8.46 12.09 -0.38
C ALA A 195 7.56 11.67 0.79
N GLY A 196 6.33 11.23 0.53
CA GLY A 196 5.42 10.73 1.56
C GLY A 196 6.06 9.61 2.36
N MET A 197 6.50 8.55 1.70
CA MET A 197 7.12 7.40 2.36
C MET A 197 8.36 7.78 3.19
N VAL A 198 9.25 8.60 2.64
CA VAL A 198 10.47 9.06 3.35
C VAL A 198 10.11 9.93 4.55
N VAL A 199 9.20 10.88 4.40
CA VAL A 199 8.76 11.77 5.48
C VAL A 199 8.14 10.97 6.61
N PHE A 200 7.15 10.11 6.34
CA PHE A 200 6.49 9.34 7.40
C PHE A 200 7.42 8.31 8.05
N THR A 201 8.33 7.69 7.29
CA THR A 201 9.39 6.83 7.84
C THR A 201 10.29 7.62 8.79
N TRP A 202 10.76 8.79 8.37
CA TRP A 202 11.63 9.64 9.18
C TRP A 202 10.95 10.13 10.45
N LEU A 203 9.72 10.65 10.35
CA LEU A 203 8.95 11.13 11.51
C LEU A 203 8.75 10.01 12.54
N THR A 204 8.50 8.79 12.09
CA THR A 204 8.28 7.64 12.98
C THR A 204 9.58 7.12 13.59
N LEU A 205 10.68 7.10 12.82
CA LEU A 205 12.02 6.79 13.36
C LEU A 205 12.49 7.83 14.37
N ALA A 206 12.17 9.12 14.16
CA ALA A 206 12.47 10.21 15.08
C ALA A 206 11.65 10.19 16.39
N GLY A 207 10.78 9.20 16.58
CA GLY A 207 10.08 8.97 17.84
C GLY A 207 8.75 9.71 17.98
N MET A 208 8.14 10.14 16.88
CA MET A 208 6.81 10.76 16.90
C MET A 208 5.74 9.74 17.29
N ARG A 209 5.53 9.58 18.61
CA ARG A 209 4.63 8.59 19.23
C ARG A 209 3.14 8.99 19.22
N ARG A 210 2.79 10.12 18.58
CA ARG A 210 1.45 10.75 18.65
C ARG A 210 0.58 10.64 17.39
N ILE A 211 1.08 10.10 16.27
CA ILE A 211 0.23 9.89 15.11
C ILE A 211 -0.63 8.65 15.40
N ASN A 212 -1.96 8.80 15.40
CA ASN A 212 -2.89 7.71 15.69
C ASN A 212 -3.01 6.78 14.46
N LEU A 213 -1.91 6.06 14.15
CA LEU A 213 -1.73 5.23 12.96
C LEU A 213 -2.80 4.14 12.84
N GLY A 214 -3.35 3.69 13.97
CA GLY A 214 -4.39 2.66 14.01
C GLY A 214 -5.71 3.08 13.36
N LEU A 215 -6.03 4.39 13.31
CA LEU A 215 -7.22 4.84 12.58
C LEU A 215 -6.99 4.80 11.06
N LEU A 216 -5.81 5.21 10.58
CA LEU A 216 -5.50 5.16 9.15
C LEU A 216 -5.45 3.73 8.63
N GLU A 217 -4.81 2.82 9.38
CA GLU A 217 -4.77 1.40 9.08
C GLU A 217 -6.18 0.78 9.09
N LYS A 218 -7.02 1.16 10.05
CA LYS A 218 -8.38 0.64 10.16
C LYS A 218 -9.24 1.00 8.96
N TYR A 219 -9.09 2.18 8.35
CA TYR A 219 -9.99 2.66 7.29
C TYR A 219 -9.39 2.58 5.87
N GLU A 220 -8.19 2.03 5.71
CA GLU A 220 -7.48 1.96 4.42
C GLU A 220 -8.32 1.32 3.32
N LEU A 221 -8.84 0.10 3.54
CA LEU A 221 -9.64 -0.60 2.53
C LEU A 221 -10.96 0.12 2.28
N GLY A 222 -11.56 0.72 3.32
CA GLY A 222 -12.74 1.57 3.18
C GLY A 222 -12.48 2.75 2.25
N LEU A 223 -11.36 3.44 2.44
CA LEU A 223 -10.96 4.59 1.62
C LEU A 223 -10.73 4.18 0.16
N MET A 224 -10.01 3.08 -0.08
CA MET A 224 -9.83 2.56 -1.45
C MET A 224 -11.17 2.18 -2.08
N GLY A 225 -12.04 1.51 -1.31
CA GLY A 225 -13.37 1.13 -1.75
C GLY A 225 -14.22 2.32 -2.20
N VAL A 226 -14.25 3.40 -1.40
CA VAL A 226 -14.95 4.64 -1.75
C VAL A 226 -14.32 5.30 -2.97
N LEU A 227 -12.99 5.41 -3.04
CA LEU A 227 -12.29 6.06 -4.15
C LEU A 227 -12.53 5.32 -5.47
N LEU A 228 -12.32 4.00 -5.51
CA LEU A 228 -12.54 3.19 -6.72
C LEU A 228 -14.02 3.21 -7.13
N GLY A 229 -14.94 3.11 -6.16
CA GLY A 229 -16.37 3.19 -6.41
C GLY A 229 -16.79 4.54 -7.01
N ALA A 230 -16.31 5.65 -6.45
CA ALA A 230 -16.61 6.98 -6.94
C ALA A 230 -16.07 7.21 -8.37
N VAL A 231 -14.83 6.79 -8.64
CA VAL A 231 -14.26 6.87 -9.99
C VAL A 231 -15.02 5.99 -10.98
N GLY A 232 -15.41 4.77 -10.58
CA GLY A 232 -16.23 3.88 -11.41
C GLY A 232 -17.58 4.50 -11.79
N VAL A 233 -18.30 5.10 -10.83
CA VAL A 233 -19.56 5.82 -11.08
C VAL A 233 -19.33 7.00 -12.04
N LEU A 234 -18.28 7.80 -11.80
CA LEU A 234 -17.98 8.95 -12.66
C LEU A 234 -17.73 8.53 -14.11
N ILE A 235 -16.97 7.45 -14.33
CA ILE A 235 -16.72 6.94 -15.69
C ILE A 235 -18.03 6.52 -16.36
N ILE A 236 -18.90 5.76 -15.68
CA ILE A 236 -20.18 5.30 -16.25
C ILE A 236 -21.10 6.49 -16.61
N LEU A 237 -21.10 7.55 -15.82
CA LEU A 237 -22.00 8.69 -16.02
C LEU A 237 -21.48 9.70 -17.06
N PHE A 238 -20.16 9.92 -17.11
CA PHE A 238 -19.56 11.01 -17.88
C PHE A 238 -18.78 10.57 -19.12
N GLU A 239 -18.31 9.32 -19.21
CA GLU A 239 -17.81 8.77 -20.47
C GLU A 239 -18.94 8.01 -21.18
N LYS A 240 -19.34 8.51 -22.35
CA LYS A 240 -20.28 7.88 -23.28
C LYS A 240 -19.60 7.59 -24.60
#